data_AF-A0A4C1XYG2-F1
#
_entry.id   AF-A0A4C1XYG2-F1
#
_cell.length_a   1.000
_cell.length_b   1.000
_cell.length_c   1.000
_cell.angle_alpha   90.00
_cell.angle_beta   90.00
_cell.angle_gamma   90.00
#
_symmetry.space_group_name_H-M   'P 1'
#
loop_
_entity.id
_entity.type
_entity.pdbx_description
1 polymer ?
#
loop_
_entity_poly.entity_id
_entity_poly.type
_entity_poly.pdbx_seq_one_letter_code
_entity_poly.pdbx_strand_id
1 'polypeptide(L)'
;MSERKRKKGIRHEEEYQRNKIKKCRVSGESHGNWKGRYVPARNYTESMNFNCCHKNCLRNANPPEELNDILTSFYTMGLKNEQDNHLQRLMELKVVERRRGRDTTLFSKRKPKTKKC
;
A
#
# COMPACT_ATOMS: atom_id res chain seq x y z
N MET A 1 -44.43 16.00 9.59
CA MET A 1 -43.59 15.68 8.41
C MET A 1 -43.27 14.19 8.44
N SER A 2 -43.95 13.38 7.63
CA SER A 2 -43.74 11.93 7.61
C SER A 2 -42.41 11.61 6.93
N GLU A 3 -41.48 10.99 7.66
CA GLU A 3 -40.23 10.48 7.10
C GLU A 3 -40.55 9.38 6.09
N ARG A 4 -40.22 9.63 4.81
CA ARG A 4 -40.44 8.66 3.73
C ARG A 4 -39.69 7.38 4.06
N LYS A 5 -40.41 6.30 4.35
CA LYS A 5 -39.84 4.97 4.59
C LYS A 5 -38.94 4.60 3.40
N ARG A 6 -37.69 4.21 3.69
CA ARG A 6 -36.72 3.79 2.69
C ARG A 6 -37.27 2.61 1.88
N LYS A 7 -37.26 2.71 0.54
CA LYS A 7 -37.70 1.60 -0.33
C LYS A 7 -36.80 0.38 -0.10
N LYS A 8 -37.40 -0.77 0.23
CA LYS A 8 -36.68 -2.06 0.33
C LYS A 8 -36.01 -2.38 -1.00
N GLY A 9 -34.78 -2.88 -0.95
CA GLY A 9 -33.99 -3.27 -2.13
C GLY A 9 -33.05 -2.20 -2.70
N ILE A 10 -33.26 -0.91 -2.39
CA ILE A 10 -32.35 0.15 -2.86
C ILE A 10 -31.14 0.28 -1.91
N ARG A 11 -29.97 -0.14 -2.40
CA ARG A 11 -28.68 0.00 -1.72
C ARG A 11 -27.93 1.20 -2.28
N HIS A 12 -27.70 2.19 -1.44
CA HIS A 12 -26.86 3.36 -1.75
C HIS A 12 -25.38 3.00 -1.49
N GLU A 13 -24.84 2.05 -2.25
CA GLU A 13 -23.50 1.53 -1.97
C GLU A 13 -22.42 2.60 -2.14
N GLU A 14 -22.61 3.53 -3.08
CA GLU A 14 -21.71 4.66 -3.31
C GLU A 14 -21.62 5.61 -2.10
N GLU A 15 -22.68 5.67 -1.30
CA GLU A 15 -22.72 6.51 -0.11
C GLU A 15 -21.96 5.91 1.06
N TYR A 16 -21.71 4.59 1.04
CA TYR A 16 -21.00 3.90 2.10
C TYR A 16 -19.59 4.47 2.22
N GLN A 17 -19.24 4.91 3.44
CA GLN A 17 -17.94 5.50 3.74
C GLN A 17 -16.77 4.62 3.27
N ARG A 18 -16.90 3.30 3.39
CA ARG A 18 -15.90 2.35 2.88
C ARG A 18 -15.65 2.48 1.38
N ASN A 19 -16.71 2.68 0.59
CA ASN A 19 -16.65 2.74 -0.87
C ASN A 19 -16.12 4.12 -1.30
N LYS A 20 -16.52 5.19 -0.61
CA LYS A 20 -15.94 6.53 -0.79
C LYS A 20 -14.43 6.53 -0.54
N ILE A 21 -13.99 5.99 0.61
CA ILE A 21 -12.57 5.86 0.94
C ILE A 21 -11.84 5.00 -0.10
N LYS A 22 -12.43 3.88 -0.52
CA LYS A 22 -11.84 3.01 -1.55
C LYS A 22 -11.65 3.76 -2.87
N LYS A 23 -12.65 4.54 -3.30
CA LYS A 23 -12.59 5.35 -4.52
C LYS A 23 -11.47 6.39 -4.45
N CYS A 24 -11.43 7.20 -3.38
CA CYS A 24 -10.37 8.20 -3.19
C CYS A 24 -8.97 7.57 -3.13
N ARG A 25 -8.83 6.37 -2.54
CA ARG A 25 -7.54 5.66 -2.52
C ARG A 25 -7.09 5.16 -3.89
N VAL A 26 -8.04 4.78 -4.75
CA VAL A 26 -7.77 4.33 -6.12
C VAL A 26 -7.42 5.51 -7.02
N SER A 27 -8.05 6.67 -6.84
CA SER A 27 -7.76 7.91 -7.58
C SER A 27 -6.60 8.74 -7.03
N GLY A 28 -6.07 8.39 -5.84
CA GLY A 28 -4.99 9.17 -5.20
C GLY A 28 -5.46 10.42 -4.45
N GLU A 29 -6.76 10.65 -4.37
CA GLU A 29 -7.37 11.83 -3.76
C GLU A 29 -7.31 11.82 -2.22
N SER A 30 -7.43 13.02 -1.65
CA SER A 30 -7.58 13.20 -0.22
C SER A 30 -8.91 12.61 0.28
N HIS A 31 -8.92 12.13 1.52
CA HIS A 31 -10.12 11.55 2.11
C HIS A 31 -10.09 11.59 3.63
N GLY A 32 -11.27 11.52 4.25
CA GLY A 32 -11.38 11.22 5.68
C GLY A 32 -11.15 9.74 5.94
N ASN A 33 -10.29 9.38 6.89
CA ASN A 33 -10.19 8.00 7.34
C ASN A 33 -11.42 7.57 8.16
N TRP A 34 -11.50 6.31 8.56
CA TRP A 34 -12.62 5.79 9.36
C TRP A 34 -12.82 6.52 10.69
N LYS A 35 -11.74 7.09 11.25
CA LYS A 35 -11.77 7.89 12.49
C LYS A 35 -12.08 9.37 12.23
N GLY A 36 -12.45 9.74 10.99
CA GLY A 36 -12.75 11.13 10.59
C GLY A 36 -11.53 12.04 10.43
N ARG A 37 -10.30 11.51 10.55
CA ARG A 37 -9.09 12.33 10.35
C ARG A 37 -8.81 12.50 8.87
N TYR A 38 -8.40 13.70 8.49
CA TYR A 38 -8.01 14.03 7.12
C TYR A 38 -6.75 13.26 6.70
N VAL A 39 -6.78 12.68 5.51
CA VAL A 39 -5.66 12.08 4.81
C VAL A 39 -5.43 12.89 3.54
N PRO A 40 -4.25 13.51 3.36
CA PRO A 40 -3.96 14.30 2.17
C PRO A 40 -3.90 13.43 0.91
N ALA A 41 -4.09 14.07 -0.24
CA ALA A 41 -3.91 13.44 -1.54
C ALA A 41 -2.44 13.00 -1.71
N ARG A 42 -2.23 11.94 -2.47
CA ARG A 42 -0.90 11.40 -2.76
C ARG A 42 -0.28 12.17 -3.91
N ASN A 43 0.20 13.37 -3.62
CA ASN A 43 0.98 14.18 -4.55
C ASN A 43 2.46 13.99 -4.20
N TYR A 44 3.24 13.42 -5.11
CA TYR A 44 4.67 13.28 -4.91
C TYR A 44 5.36 14.60 -5.25
N THR A 45 5.69 15.37 -4.23
CA THR A 45 6.63 16.50 -4.36
C THR A 45 8.02 16.05 -3.97
N GLU A 46 9.04 16.76 -4.43
CA GLU A 46 10.46 16.51 -4.11
C GLU A 46 10.74 16.43 -2.59
N SER A 47 9.86 17.03 -1.78
CA SER A 47 9.87 17.04 -0.32
C SER A 47 9.13 15.88 0.37
N MET A 48 8.50 14.96 -0.37
CA MET A 48 7.77 13.84 0.23
C MET A 48 8.76 12.83 0.83
N ASN A 49 8.83 12.80 2.16
CA ASN A 49 9.62 11.82 2.89
C ASN A 49 9.11 10.39 2.60
N PHE A 50 9.86 9.67 1.76
CA PHE A 50 9.72 8.24 1.46
C PHE A 50 9.76 7.31 2.68
N ASN A 51 10.07 7.86 3.86
CA ASN A 51 10.04 7.19 5.16
C ASN A 51 8.62 6.89 5.68
N CYS A 52 7.55 7.24 4.95
CA CYS A 52 6.18 6.94 5.36
C CYS A 52 5.86 5.43 5.38
N CYS A 53 6.66 4.62 4.68
CA CYS A 53 6.55 3.17 4.70
C CYS A 53 7.61 2.59 5.64
N HIS A 54 7.18 1.89 6.70
CA HIS A 54 8.09 1.15 7.60
C HIS A 54 9.04 0.20 6.85
N LYS A 55 8.62 -0.30 5.68
CA LYS A 55 9.39 -1.21 4.83
C LYS A 55 10.33 -0.51 3.86
N ASN A 56 10.36 0.84 3.84
CA ASN A 56 11.23 1.63 2.97
C ASN A 56 11.15 1.22 1.48
N CYS A 57 9.97 0.79 1.02
CA CYS A 57 9.79 0.16 -0.30
C CYS A 57 10.24 1.04 -1.47
N LEU A 58 10.22 2.35 -1.29
CA LEU A 58 10.53 3.34 -2.31
C LEU A 58 11.83 4.10 -2.02
N ARG A 59 12.64 3.63 -1.06
CA ARG A 59 13.89 4.31 -0.66
C ARG A 59 14.91 4.41 -1.79
N ASN A 60 14.88 3.46 -2.72
CA ASN A 60 15.80 3.39 -3.86
C ASN A 60 15.15 3.82 -5.18
N ALA A 61 13.89 4.26 -5.15
CA ALA A 61 13.22 4.73 -6.34
C ALA A 61 13.65 6.18 -6.59
N ASN A 62 14.60 6.36 -7.49
CA ASN A 62 15.02 7.64 -8.06
C ASN A 62 14.88 7.53 -9.58
N PRO A 63 14.39 8.57 -10.28
CA PRO A 63 14.02 9.93 -9.85
C PRO A 63 12.56 10.07 -9.36
N PRO A 64 12.23 11.13 -8.59
CA PRO A 64 10.86 11.41 -8.12
C PRO A 64 9.85 11.66 -9.25
N GLU A 65 10.30 12.05 -10.44
CA GLU A 65 9.47 12.24 -11.63
C GLU A 65 8.90 10.92 -12.14
N GLU A 66 9.73 9.88 -12.28
CA GLU A 66 9.28 8.54 -12.71
C GLU A 66 8.24 7.95 -11.75
N LEU A 67 8.36 8.24 -10.45
CA LEU A 67 7.38 7.79 -9.47
C LEU A 67 6.04 8.50 -9.60
N ASN A 68 6.05 9.79 -9.91
CA ASN A 68 4.83 10.52 -10.23
C ASN A 68 4.16 9.94 -11.47
N ASP A 69 4.94 9.63 -12.51
CA ASP A 69 4.41 9.04 -13.74
C ASP A 69 3.80 7.66 -13.50
N ILE A 70 4.50 6.81 -12.74
CA ILE A 70 3.99 5.50 -12.32
C ILE A 70 2.69 5.66 -11.53
N LEU A 71 2.66 6.50 -10.50
CA LEU A 71 1.46 6.69 -9.69
C LEU A 71 0.30 7.27 -10.50
N THR A 72 0.58 8.23 -11.39
CA THR A 72 -0.40 8.80 -12.30
C THR A 72 -0.97 7.72 -13.22
N SER A 73 -0.13 6.84 -13.76
CA SER A 73 -0.61 5.71 -14.57
C SER A 73 -1.48 4.75 -13.76
N PHE A 74 -1.22 4.56 -12.46
CA PHE A 74 -2.11 3.79 -11.60
C PHE A 74 -3.45 4.50 -11.37
N TYR A 75 -3.46 5.82 -11.20
CA TYR A 75 -4.68 6.58 -10.95
C TYR A 75 -5.60 6.65 -12.17
N THR A 76 -5.05 6.60 -13.40
CA THR A 76 -5.86 6.52 -14.62
C THR A 76 -6.61 5.19 -14.76
N MET A 77 -6.13 4.10 -14.15
CA MET A 77 -6.79 2.78 -14.21
C MET A 77 -8.14 2.74 -13.46
N GLY A 78 -8.51 3.74 -12.66
CA GLY A 78 -9.87 3.98 -12.13
C GLY A 78 -10.48 2.94 -11.18
N LEU A 79 -10.06 1.68 -11.25
CA LEU A 79 -10.54 0.53 -10.51
C LEU A 79 -9.36 -0.23 -9.91
N LYS A 80 -9.51 -0.62 -8.64
CA LYS A 80 -8.50 -1.41 -7.94
C LYS A 80 -8.14 -2.71 -8.67
N ASN A 81 -9.12 -3.38 -9.27
CA ASN A 81 -8.88 -4.65 -9.95
C ASN A 81 -7.98 -4.47 -11.18
N GLU A 82 -8.09 -3.34 -11.87
CA GLU A 82 -7.23 -3.03 -13.00
C GLU A 82 -5.79 -2.76 -12.56
N GLN A 83 -5.63 -2.02 -11.46
CA GLN A 83 -4.33 -1.81 -10.82
C GLN A 83 -3.68 -3.13 -10.39
N ASP A 84 -4.45 -4.03 -9.75
CA ASP A 84 -3.96 -5.34 -9.30
C ASP A 84 -3.59 -6.23 -10.50
N ASN A 85 -4.39 -6.23 -11.57
CA ASN A 85 -4.09 -6.97 -12.81
C ASN A 85 -2.83 -6.45 -13.49
N HIS A 86 -2.63 -5.13 -13.51
CA HIS A 86 -1.41 -4.53 -14.05
C HIS A 86 -0.19 -5.00 -13.26
N LEU A 87 -0.24 -4.94 -11.92
CA LEU A 87 0.84 -5.44 -11.07
C LEU A 87 1.13 -6.92 -11.29
N GLN A 88 0.09 -7.76 -11.41
CA GLN A 88 0.26 -9.19 -11.66
C GLN A 88 0.99 -9.47 -12.98
N ARG A 89 0.71 -8.69 -14.04
CA ARG A 89 1.39 -8.84 -15.33
C ARG A 89 2.87 -8.46 -15.29
N LEU A 90 3.27 -7.59 -14.36
CA LEU A 90 4.66 -7.18 -14.17
C LEU A 90 5.47 -8.18 -13.32
N MET A 91 4.82 -9.13 -12.66
CA MET A 91 5.50 -10.10 -11.80
C MET A 91 6.02 -11.29 -12.59
N GLU A 92 7.30 -11.63 -12.37
CA GLU A 92 7.90 -12.86 -12.88
C GLU A 92 7.75 -14.00 -11.86
N LEU A 93 7.47 -15.20 -12.35
CA LEU A 93 7.49 -16.41 -11.52
C LEU A 93 8.93 -16.86 -11.30
N LYS A 94 9.38 -16.84 -10.05
CA LYS A 94 10.69 -17.38 -9.65
C LYS A 94 10.50 -18.71 -8.93
N VAL A 95 11.35 -19.69 -9.25
CA VAL A 95 11.38 -20.98 -8.56
C VAL A 95 11.73 -20.73 -7.09
N VAL A 96 11.03 -21.42 -6.18
CA VAL A 96 11.29 -21.29 -4.73
C VAL A 96 12.67 -21.85 -4.43
N GLU A 97 13.64 -20.97 -4.23
CA GLU A 97 14.97 -21.37 -3.73
C GLU A 97 14.83 -21.79 -2.27
N ARG A 98 15.08 -23.08 -1.99
CA ARG A 98 15.22 -23.54 -0.62
C ARG A 98 16.41 -22.80 0.00
N ARG A 99 16.17 -22.14 1.14
CA ARG A 99 17.26 -21.59 1.96
C ARG A 99 18.28 -22.70 2.20
N ARG A 100 19.50 -22.53 1.70
CA ARG A 100 20.60 -23.42 2.09
C ARG A 100 20.72 -23.34 3.61
N GLY A 101 20.84 -24.50 4.26
CA GLY A 101 21.12 -24.56 5.69
C GLY A 101 22.33 -23.68 6.01
N ARG A 102 22.27 -22.97 7.13
CA ARG A 102 23.36 -22.10 7.59
C ARG A 102 24.68 -22.87 7.52
N ASP A 103 25.64 -22.37 6.75
CA ASP A 103 26.99 -22.95 6.68
C ASP A 103 27.53 -23.12 8.11
N THR A 104 27.72 -24.37 8.52
CA THR A 104 28.23 -24.76 9.83
C THR A 104 29.76 -24.58 9.92
N THR A 105 30.40 -23.99 8.92
CA THR A 105 31.84 -23.71 8.89
C THR A 105 32.23 -22.42 9.64
N LEU A 106 31.28 -21.57 10.05
CA LEU A 106 31.52 -20.37 10.86
C LEU A 106 31.11 -20.54 12.34
N PHE A 107 31.37 -21.70 12.93
CA PHE A 107 31.15 -21.97 14.36
C PHE A 107 32.12 -21.24 15.31
N SER A 108 33.02 -20.38 14.82
CA SER A 108 34.09 -19.77 15.64
C SER A 108 33.77 -18.42 16.29
N LYS A 109 32.55 -17.87 16.17
CA LYS A 109 32.22 -16.55 16.77
C LYS A 109 30.92 -16.53 17.59
N ARG A 110 30.65 -17.54 18.40
CA ARG A 110 29.60 -17.43 19.42
C ARG A 110 30.15 -16.66 20.63
N LYS A 111 29.55 -15.49 20.95
CA LYS A 111 29.79 -14.77 22.21
C LYS A 111 29.56 -15.73 23.39
N PRO A 112 30.45 -15.78 24.39
CA PRO A 112 30.25 -16.62 25.57
C PRO A 112 28.99 -16.18 26.32
N LYS A 113 28.19 -17.14 26.75
CA LYS A 113 27.05 -16.88 27.63
C LYS A 113 27.60 -16.46 28.99
N THR A 114 27.37 -15.21 29.39
CA THR A 114 27.64 -14.74 30.75
C THR A 114 26.79 -15.55 31.73
N LYS A 115 27.42 -16.27 32.66
CA LYS A 115 26.74 -16.81 33.83
C LYS A 115 26.30 -15.62 34.68
N LYS A 116 25.00 -15.52 34.98
CA LYS A 116 24.51 -14.63 36.04
C LYS A 116 24.81 -15.34 37.38
N CYS A 117 25.51 -14.66 38.27
CA CYS A 117 25.46 -14.96 39.70
C CYS A 117 24.12 -14.46 40.26
#